data_AF-A4LAD2-F1
#
_entry.id   AF-A4LAD2-F1
#
_cell.length_a   1.000
_cell.length_b   1.000
_cell.length_c   1.000
_cell.angle_alpha   90.00
_cell.angle_beta   90.00
_cell.angle_gamma   90.00
#
_symmetry.space_group_name_H-M   'P 1'
#
loop_
_entity.id
_entity.type
_entity.pdbx_description
1 polymer ?
#
loop_
_entity_poly.entity_id
_entity_poly.type
_entity_poly.pdbx_seq_one_letter_code
_entity_poly.pdbx_strand_id
1 'polypeptide(L)'
;QQLVDEIKEFGITLQNFASIREQQIGGIVQVGAHGTGARLPPIDEQVISMKLVTPAKGTIEISKEKDLELFYLARCGLGGLGVVAEVTLQCVERQELVEHTFLSNMKDIKKNHKKFLSENKHVKYLYIPYTDAVVVVTCNPMSKRKGPPKDKPKYTTEEALQHVRDLYLESLTKYRGQVTDSGSPDEPEIVELSFTELRDKLLAMDPLNKEHVIKVNKAEAEYWRKSEGYRVGWSDEILGFDCGGHQWVSETCFPAGTLTKPSMKDL
;
A
#
# COMPACT_ATOMS: atom_id res chain seq x y z
N GLN A 1 9.45 -2.71 9.00
CA GLN A 1 8.67 -2.86 10.25
C GLN A 1 9.49 -2.53 11.50
N GLN A 2 10.58 -3.28 11.78
CA GLN A 2 11.40 -3.12 13.01
C GLN A 2 11.76 -1.66 13.37
N LEU A 3 12.29 -0.88 12.40
CA LEU A 3 12.60 0.54 12.63
C LEU A 3 11.41 1.33 13.20
N VAL A 4 10.23 1.13 12.64
CA VAL A 4 9.03 1.88 13.00
C VAL A 4 8.53 1.44 14.39
N ASP A 5 8.67 0.16 14.71
CA ASP A 5 8.36 -0.36 16.05
C ASP A 5 9.28 0.19 17.14
N GLU A 6 10.55 0.44 16.83
CA GLU A 6 11.47 1.04 17.80
C GLU A 6 11.18 2.53 18.00
N ILE A 7 10.97 3.29 16.92
CA ILE A 7 10.79 4.75 17.03
C ILE A 7 9.43 5.12 17.64
N LYS A 8 8.42 4.25 17.58
CA LYS A 8 7.11 4.54 18.19
C LYS A 8 7.18 4.68 19.71
N GLU A 9 8.12 4.01 20.37
CA GLU A 9 8.37 4.11 21.81
C GLU A 9 8.85 5.51 22.23
N PHE A 10 9.40 6.27 21.27
CA PHE A 10 9.80 7.66 21.45
C PHE A 10 8.69 8.67 21.07
N GLY A 11 7.48 8.19 20.77
CA GLY A 11 6.35 9.04 20.38
C GLY A 11 6.47 9.66 18.98
N ILE A 12 7.34 9.11 18.13
CA ILE A 12 7.60 9.59 16.77
C ILE A 12 7.30 8.51 15.72
N THR A 13 7.22 8.92 14.47
CA THR A 13 6.87 8.09 13.32
C THR A 13 7.56 8.61 12.05
N LEU A 14 7.53 7.85 10.96
CA LEU A 14 7.96 8.33 9.65
C LEU A 14 6.90 9.26 9.05
N GLN A 15 7.34 10.24 8.26
CA GLN A 15 6.42 11.19 7.63
C GLN A 15 5.56 10.54 6.54
N ASN A 16 6.11 9.52 5.88
CA ASN A 16 5.44 8.72 4.88
C ASN A 16 5.93 7.26 4.95
N PHE A 17 5.15 6.34 4.40
CA PHE A 17 5.43 4.91 4.43
C PHE A 17 5.38 4.33 3.02
N ALA A 18 6.30 3.43 2.69
CA ALA A 18 6.07 2.53 1.58
C ALA A 18 5.05 1.47 1.98
N SER A 19 4.43 0.85 0.98
CA SER A 19 3.37 -0.14 1.19
C SER A 19 3.87 -1.38 1.92
N ILE A 20 4.99 -1.95 1.47
CA ILE A 20 5.51 -3.26 1.90
C ILE A 20 6.36 -3.12 3.17
N ARG A 21 6.04 -3.89 4.22
CA ARG A 21 6.66 -3.75 5.56
C ARG A 21 7.97 -4.54 5.72
N GLU A 22 8.16 -5.53 4.88
CA GLU A 22 9.25 -6.52 4.86
C GLU A 22 10.53 -5.95 4.22
N GLN A 23 10.42 -4.87 3.44
CA GLN A 23 11.55 -4.24 2.79
C GLN A 23 12.51 -3.62 3.82
N GLN A 24 13.80 -3.91 3.68
CA GLN A 24 14.85 -3.30 4.50
C GLN A 24 14.98 -1.80 4.25
N ILE A 25 15.28 -1.03 5.29
CA ILE A 25 15.37 0.44 5.22
C ILE A 25 16.47 0.93 4.27
N GLY A 26 17.59 0.21 4.17
CA GLY A 26 18.65 0.55 3.22
C GLY A 26 18.21 0.37 1.76
N GLY A 27 17.32 -0.59 1.49
CA GLY A 27 16.81 -0.82 0.13
C GLY A 27 15.67 0.12 -0.23
N ILE A 28 14.75 0.38 0.69
CA ILE A 28 13.55 1.19 0.43
C ILE A 28 13.90 2.64 0.06
N VAL A 29 14.94 3.23 0.68
CA VAL A 29 15.43 4.57 0.30
C VAL A 29 16.04 4.56 -1.10
N GLN A 30 16.66 3.45 -1.51
CA GLN A 30 17.40 3.34 -2.76
C GLN A 30 16.54 3.13 -4.01
N VAL A 31 15.32 2.59 -3.85
CA VAL A 31 14.43 2.22 -4.96
C VAL A 31 13.41 3.30 -5.33
N GLY A 32 13.58 4.52 -4.83
CA GLY A 32 12.61 5.59 -5.03
C GLY A 32 11.25 5.29 -4.40
N ALA A 33 11.24 4.57 -3.27
CA ALA A 33 10.00 4.24 -2.59
C ALA A 33 9.28 5.50 -2.12
N HIS A 34 7.97 5.49 -2.30
CA HIS A 34 7.10 6.58 -1.87
C HIS A 34 5.84 6.01 -1.21
N GLY A 35 5.18 6.85 -0.44
CA GLY A 35 3.84 6.56 0.07
C GLY A 35 2.77 7.36 -0.66
N THR A 36 1.61 7.50 -0.02
CA THR A 36 0.50 8.31 -0.52
C THR A 36 0.55 9.72 0.07
N GLY A 37 -0.04 10.69 -0.62
CA GLY A 37 -0.22 12.05 -0.13
C GLY A 37 0.55 13.10 -0.93
N ALA A 38 -0.19 14.01 -1.56
CA ALA A 38 0.38 14.99 -2.48
C ALA A 38 1.28 16.06 -1.83
N ARG A 39 1.17 16.20 -0.50
CA ARG A 39 1.96 17.15 0.32
C ARG A 39 3.02 16.46 1.17
N LEU A 40 3.23 15.16 0.97
CA LEU A 40 4.18 14.37 1.74
C LEU A 40 5.36 13.97 0.86
N PRO A 41 6.60 14.08 1.36
CA PRO A 41 7.76 13.65 0.60
C PRO A 41 7.76 12.14 0.39
N PRO A 42 8.44 11.65 -0.66
CA PRO A 42 8.81 10.24 -0.77
C PRO A 42 9.80 9.86 0.36
N ILE A 43 10.16 8.57 0.45
CA ILE A 43 10.99 8.07 1.54
C ILE A 43 12.45 8.57 1.43
N ASP A 44 12.98 8.70 0.21
CA ASP A 44 14.34 9.19 -0.04
C ASP A 44 14.54 10.66 0.36
N GLU A 45 13.49 11.48 0.31
CA GLU A 45 13.50 12.87 0.80
C GLU A 45 13.44 12.98 2.33
N GLN A 46 13.10 11.90 3.04
CA GLN A 46 13.15 11.85 4.50
C GLN A 46 14.55 11.50 5.03
N VAL A 47 15.51 11.18 4.15
CA VAL A 47 16.90 10.94 4.55
C VAL A 47 17.57 12.28 4.91
N ILE A 48 18.18 12.33 6.10
CA ILE A 48 19.00 13.45 6.56
C ILE A 48 20.47 13.23 6.22
N SER A 49 20.97 12.02 6.46
CA SER A 49 22.32 11.62 6.10
C SER A 49 22.40 10.13 5.84
N MET A 50 23.46 9.70 5.14
CA MET A 50 23.74 8.28 4.94
C MET A 50 25.23 8.00 4.90
N LYS A 51 25.57 6.79 5.32
CA LYS A 51 26.90 6.22 5.27
C LYS A 51 26.95 5.17 4.16
N LEU A 52 27.82 5.37 3.18
CA LEU A 52 27.97 4.47 2.04
C LEU A 52 29.30 3.72 2.11
N VAL A 53 29.27 2.42 1.86
CA VAL A 53 30.46 1.64 1.52
C VAL A 53 30.68 1.75 0.02
N THR A 54 31.87 2.22 -0.35
CA THR A 54 32.31 2.38 -1.73
C THR A 54 33.58 1.57 -1.98
N PRO A 55 33.81 1.07 -3.20
CA PRO A 55 35.03 0.30 -3.50
C PRO A 55 36.33 1.11 -3.32
N ALA A 56 36.32 2.41 -3.61
CA ALA A 56 37.54 3.22 -3.68
C ALA A 56 37.82 4.03 -2.41
N LYS A 57 36.79 4.58 -1.76
CA LYS A 57 36.95 5.48 -0.61
C LYS A 57 36.71 4.79 0.73
N GLY A 58 36.49 3.48 0.72
CA GLY A 58 35.97 2.76 1.89
C GLY A 58 34.59 3.31 2.26
N THR A 59 34.44 3.70 3.52
CA THR A 59 33.18 4.25 4.02
C THR A 59 33.18 5.78 3.96
N ILE A 60 32.17 6.36 3.31
CA ILE A 60 31.94 7.81 3.26
C ILE A 60 30.62 8.15 3.92
N GLU A 61 30.53 9.35 4.49
CA GLU A 61 29.30 9.90 5.05
C GLU A 61 28.88 11.12 4.25
N ILE A 62 27.63 11.13 3.79
CA ILE A 62 27.08 12.17 2.93
C ILE A 62 25.77 12.70 3.52
N SER A 63 25.55 14.00 3.35
CA SER A 63 24.34 14.72 3.75
C SER A 63 24.19 15.97 2.89
N LYS A 64 23.06 16.67 3.00
CA LYS A 64 22.83 17.95 2.28
C LYS A 64 23.89 19.00 2.62
N GLU A 65 24.42 18.99 3.85
CA GLU A 65 25.41 19.95 4.35
C GLU A 65 26.85 19.58 3.98
N LYS A 66 27.14 18.28 3.79
CA LYS A 66 28.50 17.79 3.51
C LYS A 66 28.82 17.76 2.00
N ASP A 67 27.92 17.16 1.22
CA ASP A 67 28.08 17.01 -0.24
C ASP A 67 26.70 16.88 -0.88
N LEU A 68 26.12 18.03 -1.24
CA LEU A 68 24.76 18.11 -1.74
C LEU A 68 24.57 17.27 -3.01
N GLU A 69 25.50 17.37 -3.96
CA GLU A 69 25.37 16.70 -5.26
C GLU A 69 25.43 15.18 -5.09
N LEU A 70 26.43 14.69 -4.36
CA LEU A 70 26.57 13.25 -4.13
C LEU A 70 25.43 12.69 -3.27
N PHE A 71 24.94 13.46 -2.30
CA PHE A 71 23.80 13.06 -1.47
C PHE A 71 22.53 12.84 -2.31
N TYR A 72 22.20 13.78 -3.21
CA TYR A 72 21.01 13.64 -4.06
C TYR A 72 21.15 12.50 -5.07
N LEU A 73 22.36 12.26 -5.60
CA LEU A 73 22.62 11.12 -6.49
C LEU A 73 22.49 9.78 -5.75
N ALA A 74 23.08 9.67 -4.56
CA ALA A 74 23.21 8.38 -3.89
C ALA A 74 22.01 8.00 -3.03
N ARG A 75 21.18 8.94 -2.57
CA ARG A 75 20.02 8.61 -1.72
C ARG A 75 18.95 7.79 -2.44
N CYS A 76 18.89 7.89 -3.77
CA CYS A 76 18.01 7.12 -4.65
C CYS A 76 18.84 6.56 -5.83
N GLY A 77 19.76 5.65 -5.53
CA GLY A 77 20.74 5.14 -6.49
C GLY A 77 20.63 3.65 -6.80
N LEU A 78 19.58 2.96 -6.35
CA LEU A 78 19.42 1.50 -6.44
C LEU A 78 20.60 0.69 -5.85
N GLY A 79 21.38 1.31 -4.97
CA GLY A 79 22.64 0.74 -4.45
C GLY A 79 23.80 0.72 -5.45
N GLY A 80 23.62 1.25 -6.66
CA GLY A 80 24.66 1.24 -7.72
C GLY A 80 25.83 2.19 -7.44
N LEU A 81 25.62 3.22 -6.62
CA LEU A 81 26.65 4.21 -6.25
C LEU A 81 27.39 3.86 -4.96
N GLY A 82 27.00 2.77 -4.31
CA GLY A 82 27.54 2.31 -3.03
C GLY A 82 26.49 1.59 -2.21
N VAL A 83 26.93 0.76 -1.26
CA VAL A 83 26.04 0.05 -0.34
C VAL A 83 25.76 0.93 0.86
N VAL A 84 24.49 1.17 1.16
CA VAL A 84 24.08 1.92 2.36
C VAL A 84 24.39 1.09 3.61
N ALA A 85 25.34 1.55 4.42
CA ALA A 85 25.70 0.93 5.70
C ALA A 85 24.85 1.47 6.86
N GLU A 86 24.52 2.77 6.83
CA GLU A 86 23.75 3.46 7.85
C GLU A 86 22.94 4.58 7.20
N VAL A 87 21.74 4.84 7.71
CA VAL A 87 20.87 5.92 7.24
C VAL A 87 20.27 6.64 8.45
N THR A 88 20.29 7.96 8.44
CA THR A 88 19.61 8.81 9.41
C THR A 88 18.36 9.39 8.76
N LEU A 89 17.21 9.20 9.39
CA LEU A 89 15.90 9.58 8.84
C LEU A 89 15.26 10.68 9.69
N GLN A 90 14.57 11.58 9.01
CA GLN A 90 13.69 12.55 9.65
C GLN A 90 12.41 11.84 10.13
N CYS A 91 12.10 12.01 11.41
CA CYS A 91 10.85 11.56 12.00
C CYS A 91 9.93 12.75 12.30
N VAL A 92 8.64 12.48 12.47
CA VAL A 92 7.61 13.43 12.88
C VAL A 92 6.88 12.91 14.12
N GLU A 93 6.13 13.77 14.80
CA GLU A 93 5.28 13.34 15.92
C GLU A 93 4.28 12.27 15.47
N ARG A 94 4.11 11.23 16.30
CA ARG A 94 3.16 10.15 16.02
C ARG A 94 1.73 10.70 16.07
N GLN A 95 0.92 10.30 15.10
CA GLN A 95 -0.47 10.74 14.98
C GLN A 95 -1.40 9.58 14.66
N GLU A 96 -2.61 9.64 15.19
CA GLU A 96 -3.70 8.74 14.79
C GLU A 96 -4.30 9.20 13.46
N LEU A 97 -4.59 8.24 12.59
CA LEU A 97 -5.27 8.44 11.33
C LEU A 97 -6.64 7.76 11.34
N VAL A 98 -7.59 8.37 10.64
CA VAL A 98 -8.82 7.73 10.18
C VAL A 98 -8.62 7.33 8.74
N GLU A 99 -8.66 6.04 8.47
CA GLU A 99 -8.84 5.49 7.14
C GLU A 99 -10.34 5.37 6.84
N HIS A 100 -10.73 5.75 5.64
CA HIS A 100 -12.05 5.49 5.08
C HIS A 100 -11.89 4.76 3.75
N THR A 101 -12.43 3.54 3.71
CA THR A 101 -12.42 2.70 2.52
C THR A 101 -13.84 2.59 1.99
N PHE A 102 -14.03 2.91 0.71
CA PHE A 102 -15.33 2.85 0.04
C PHE A 102 -15.19 2.53 -1.45
N LEU A 103 -16.25 2.02 -2.07
CA LEU A 103 -16.28 1.77 -3.50
C LEU A 103 -16.77 3.01 -4.26
N SER A 104 -16.11 3.33 -5.36
CA SER A 104 -16.53 4.37 -6.30
C SER A 104 -16.43 3.84 -7.73
N ASN A 105 -16.54 4.73 -8.71
CA ASN A 105 -16.33 4.43 -10.12
C ASN A 105 -15.41 5.47 -10.77
N MET A 106 -14.87 5.11 -11.95
CA MET A 106 -13.90 5.95 -12.66
C MET A 106 -14.45 7.34 -13.02
N LYS A 107 -15.75 7.45 -13.32
CA LYS A 107 -16.40 8.73 -13.66
C LYS A 107 -16.43 9.66 -12.45
N ASP A 108 -16.82 9.14 -11.30
CA ASP A 108 -16.89 9.90 -10.05
C ASP A 108 -15.50 10.24 -9.52
N ILE A 109 -14.52 9.35 -9.68
CA ILE A 109 -13.13 9.65 -9.34
C ILE A 109 -12.61 10.79 -10.20
N LYS A 110 -12.74 10.73 -11.52
CA LYS A 110 -12.30 11.82 -12.40
C LYS A 110 -12.93 13.16 -12.03
N LYS A 111 -14.22 13.16 -11.67
CA LYS A 111 -14.95 14.34 -11.23
C LYS A 111 -14.46 14.88 -9.88
N ASN A 112 -14.15 14.00 -8.94
CA ASN A 112 -13.84 14.36 -7.55
C ASN A 112 -12.35 14.30 -7.21
N HIS A 113 -11.46 13.93 -8.14
CA HIS A 113 -10.04 13.68 -7.86
C HIS A 113 -9.36 14.87 -7.18
N LYS A 114 -9.57 16.08 -7.71
CA LYS A 114 -9.05 17.31 -7.11
C LYS A 114 -9.54 17.51 -5.67
N LYS A 115 -10.83 17.30 -5.44
CA LYS A 115 -11.43 17.37 -4.10
C LYS A 115 -10.79 16.35 -3.16
N PHE A 116 -10.58 15.11 -3.62
CA PHE A 116 -9.95 14.09 -2.80
C PHE A 116 -8.48 14.45 -2.45
N LEU A 117 -7.71 15.00 -3.39
CA LEU A 117 -6.34 15.46 -3.13
C LEU A 117 -6.26 16.66 -2.17
N SER A 118 -7.23 17.57 -2.25
CA SER A 118 -7.24 18.77 -1.41
C SER A 118 -7.69 18.44 0.01
N GLU A 119 -8.78 17.67 0.16
CA GLU A 119 -9.40 17.37 1.45
C GLU A 119 -8.69 16.28 2.24
N ASN A 120 -7.95 15.38 1.57
CA ASN A 120 -7.33 14.24 2.24
C ASN A 120 -5.81 14.36 2.33
N LYS A 121 -5.25 13.93 3.46
CA LYS A 121 -3.80 13.81 3.62
C LYS A 121 -3.24 12.69 2.74
N HIS A 122 -3.95 11.58 2.66
CA HIS A 122 -3.64 10.41 1.85
C HIS A 122 -4.84 10.04 0.98
N VAL A 123 -4.58 9.66 -0.27
CA VAL A 123 -5.59 9.07 -1.16
C VAL A 123 -4.95 7.97 -2.00
N LYS A 124 -5.66 6.85 -2.14
CA LYS A 124 -5.30 5.71 -3.00
C LYS A 124 -6.54 5.27 -3.77
N TYR A 125 -6.32 4.86 -5.01
CA TYR A 125 -7.35 4.26 -5.87
C TYR A 125 -6.85 2.89 -6.32
N LEU A 126 -7.63 1.84 -6.07
CA LEU A 126 -7.37 0.50 -6.59
C LEU A 126 -8.45 0.16 -7.61
N TYR A 127 -8.07 0.17 -8.89
CA TYR A 127 -8.99 -0.13 -10.00
C TYR A 127 -9.16 -1.64 -10.15
N ILE A 128 -10.40 -2.11 -10.25
CA ILE A 128 -10.71 -3.53 -10.46
C ILE A 128 -11.07 -3.73 -11.95
N PRO A 129 -10.22 -4.37 -12.76
CA PRO A 129 -10.45 -4.51 -14.20
C PRO A 129 -11.74 -5.26 -14.53
N TYR A 130 -12.34 -4.94 -15.67
CA TYR A 130 -13.61 -5.51 -16.15
C TYR A 130 -14.83 -5.22 -15.25
N THR A 131 -14.69 -4.24 -14.37
CA THR A 131 -15.77 -3.67 -13.57
C THR A 131 -15.71 -2.14 -13.68
N ASP A 132 -16.79 -1.48 -13.28
CA ASP A 132 -16.77 -0.02 -13.06
C ASP A 132 -16.23 0.33 -11.66
N ALA A 133 -15.87 -0.66 -10.85
CA ALA A 133 -15.52 -0.49 -9.45
C ALA A 133 -14.07 -0.01 -9.28
N VAL A 134 -13.93 0.98 -8.40
CA VAL A 134 -12.64 1.46 -7.92
C VAL A 134 -12.72 1.55 -6.40
N VAL A 135 -11.84 0.84 -5.72
CA VAL A 135 -11.69 0.97 -4.27
C VAL A 135 -10.97 2.27 -3.99
N VAL A 136 -11.59 3.13 -3.19
CA VAL A 136 -11.00 4.40 -2.77
C VAL A 136 -10.66 4.29 -1.29
N VAL A 137 -9.41 4.57 -0.97
CA VAL A 137 -8.93 4.62 0.42
C VAL A 137 -8.43 6.04 0.67
N THR A 138 -9.02 6.72 1.65
CA THR A 138 -8.55 8.03 2.11
C THR A 138 -8.13 7.97 3.56
N CYS A 139 -7.04 8.65 3.91
CA CYS A 139 -6.59 8.72 5.31
C CYS A 139 -6.36 10.17 5.75
N ASN A 140 -6.83 10.51 6.95
CA ASN A 140 -6.72 11.84 7.55
C ASN A 140 -6.35 11.78 9.02
N PRO A 141 -5.64 12.79 9.56
CA PRO A 141 -5.43 12.90 11.00
C PRO A 141 -6.75 12.93 11.76
N MET A 142 -6.80 12.16 12.85
CA MET A 142 -7.93 12.15 13.77
C MET A 142 -8.17 13.56 14.35
N SER A 143 -9.40 14.05 14.20
CA SER A 143 -9.77 15.33 14.80
C SER A 143 -9.99 15.16 16.30
N LYS A 144 -9.18 15.85 17.11
CA LYS A 144 -9.36 15.92 18.57
C LYS A 144 -10.76 16.40 19.01
N ARG A 145 -11.51 17.09 18.13
CA ARG A 145 -12.84 17.64 18.43
C ARG A 145 -14.01 16.75 18.00
N LYS A 146 -13.88 16.00 16.90
CA LYS A 146 -14.99 15.22 16.32
C LYS A 146 -15.06 13.78 16.83
N GLY A 147 -13.98 13.28 17.43
CA GLY A 147 -13.89 11.88 17.84
C GLY A 147 -13.90 10.92 16.65
N PRO A 148 -13.88 9.60 16.89
CA PRO A 148 -13.88 8.62 15.81
C PRO A 148 -15.22 8.60 15.07
N PRO A 149 -15.24 8.25 13.78
CA PRO A 149 -16.47 7.98 13.05
C PRO A 149 -17.35 6.97 13.81
N LYS A 150 -18.66 7.20 13.86
CA LYS A 150 -19.62 6.32 14.56
C LYS A 150 -20.29 5.30 13.63
N ASP A 151 -19.93 5.30 12.36
CA ASP A 151 -20.52 4.42 11.36
C ASP A 151 -20.11 2.98 11.65
N LYS A 152 -21.11 2.11 11.82
CA LYS A 152 -20.88 0.68 12.01
C LYS A 152 -20.81 0.01 10.63
N PRO A 153 -19.93 -0.98 10.45
CA PRO A 153 -19.95 -1.82 9.25
C PRO A 153 -21.35 -2.37 9.03
N LYS A 154 -21.85 -2.25 7.79
CA LYS A 154 -23.16 -2.78 7.41
C LYS A 154 -23.16 -4.31 7.33
N TYR A 155 -21.99 -4.89 7.04
CA TYR A 155 -21.78 -6.32 6.88
C TYR A 155 -20.67 -6.79 7.81
N THR A 156 -20.74 -8.04 8.22
CA THR A 156 -19.66 -8.76 8.92
C THR A 156 -18.55 -9.16 7.94
N THR A 157 -17.36 -9.46 8.47
CA THR A 157 -16.24 -9.97 7.66
C THR A 157 -16.62 -11.25 6.90
N GLU A 158 -17.38 -12.14 7.54
CA GLU A 158 -17.86 -13.38 6.93
C GLU A 158 -18.79 -13.11 5.75
N GLU A 159 -19.73 -12.18 5.89
CA GLU A 159 -20.63 -11.79 4.80
C GLU A 159 -19.90 -11.13 3.62
N ALA A 160 -18.81 -10.41 3.90
CA ALA A 160 -17.94 -9.83 2.88
C ALA A 160 -17.19 -10.90 2.09
N LEU A 161 -16.64 -11.91 2.78
CA LEU A 161 -15.87 -13.01 2.19
C LEU A 161 -16.73 -14.01 1.41
N GLN A 162 -18.03 -14.10 1.71
CA GLN A 162 -18.93 -15.13 1.19
C GLN A 162 -18.84 -15.30 -0.34
N HIS A 163 -18.90 -14.20 -1.11
CA HIS A 163 -18.92 -14.28 -2.58
C HIS A 163 -17.63 -14.87 -3.17
N VAL A 164 -16.49 -14.53 -2.55
CA VAL A 164 -15.18 -15.01 -2.99
C VAL A 164 -15.00 -16.48 -2.60
N ARG A 165 -15.48 -16.88 -1.41
CA ARG A 165 -15.48 -18.28 -0.97
C ARG A 165 -16.38 -19.16 -1.83
N ASP A 166 -17.59 -18.70 -2.15
CA ASP A 166 -18.52 -19.42 -3.03
C ASP A 166 -17.90 -19.65 -4.41
N LEU A 167 -17.30 -18.60 -5.00
CA LEU A 167 -16.60 -18.71 -6.27
C LEU A 167 -15.41 -19.68 -6.19
N TYR A 168 -14.68 -19.70 -5.07
CA TYR A 168 -13.56 -20.62 -4.85
C TYR A 168 -14.03 -22.08 -4.82
N LEU A 169 -15.11 -22.39 -4.09
CA LEU A 169 -15.72 -23.72 -4.04
C LEU A 169 -16.24 -24.19 -5.42
N GLU A 170 -16.93 -23.30 -6.14
CA GLU A 170 -17.39 -23.57 -7.51
C GLU A 170 -16.20 -23.84 -8.46
N SER A 171 -15.14 -23.04 -8.35
CA SER A 171 -13.95 -23.18 -9.18
C SER A 171 -13.16 -24.45 -8.87
N LEU A 172 -13.05 -24.85 -7.60
CA LEU A 172 -12.46 -26.13 -7.22
C LEU A 172 -13.19 -27.29 -7.88
N THR A 173 -14.52 -27.29 -7.86
CA THR A 173 -15.34 -28.33 -8.50
C THR A 173 -15.11 -28.38 -10.01
N LYS A 174 -15.01 -27.22 -10.66
CA LYS A 174 -14.77 -27.10 -12.10
C LYS A 174 -13.37 -27.56 -12.52
N TYR A 175 -12.32 -27.15 -11.81
CA TYR A 175 -10.93 -27.36 -12.24
C TYR A 175 -10.28 -28.62 -11.65
N ARG A 176 -10.74 -29.14 -10.50
CA ARG A 176 -10.26 -30.43 -9.98
C ARG A 176 -11.00 -31.63 -10.56
N GLY A 177 -12.17 -31.43 -11.17
CA GLY A 177 -13.10 -32.52 -11.46
C GLY A 177 -13.67 -33.15 -10.18
N GLN A 178 -14.71 -33.96 -10.31
CA GLN A 178 -15.24 -34.76 -9.19
C GLN A 178 -14.18 -35.76 -8.70
N VAL A 179 -13.26 -35.32 -7.85
CA VAL A 179 -12.36 -36.24 -7.14
C VAL A 179 -13.09 -36.69 -5.89
N THR A 180 -13.57 -37.92 -6.00
CA THR A 180 -13.93 -38.82 -4.91
C THR A 180 -12.84 -38.86 -3.83
N ASP A 181 -13.25 -38.65 -2.59
CA ASP A 181 -12.75 -39.31 -1.37
C ASP A 181 -11.26 -39.75 -1.37
N SER A 182 -10.37 -38.84 -0.97
CA SER A 182 -9.17 -39.15 -0.18
C SER A 182 -8.48 -37.85 0.25
N GLY A 183 -8.49 -37.56 1.55
CA GLY A 183 -7.95 -36.32 2.11
C GLY A 183 -6.48 -36.05 1.77
N SER A 184 -6.18 -34.78 1.52
CA SER A 184 -4.85 -34.19 1.69
C SER A 184 -4.82 -33.44 3.03
N PRO A 185 -3.85 -33.65 3.93
CA PRO A 185 -3.83 -33.04 5.26
C PRO A 185 -3.46 -31.54 5.30
N ASP A 186 -3.14 -30.92 4.15
CA ASP A 186 -2.43 -29.64 4.10
C ASP A 186 -3.19 -28.49 3.42
N GLU A 187 -4.48 -28.63 3.13
CA GLU A 187 -5.29 -27.48 2.69
C GLU A 187 -5.91 -26.80 3.91
N PRO A 188 -5.57 -25.51 4.18
CA PRO A 188 -6.27 -24.75 5.21
C PRO A 188 -7.77 -24.86 4.94
N GLU A 189 -8.56 -25.07 5.99
CA GLU A 189 -10.01 -24.98 5.84
C GLU A 189 -10.29 -23.63 5.18
N ILE A 190 -11.09 -23.60 4.11
CA ILE A 190 -11.40 -22.38 3.33
C ILE A 190 -11.86 -21.21 4.21
N VAL A 191 -12.38 -21.53 5.40
CA VAL A 191 -12.76 -20.61 6.47
C VAL A 191 -11.58 -19.78 6.98
N GLU A 192 -10.39 -20.34 7.06
CA GLU A 192 -9.18 -19.68 7.58
C GLU A 192 -8.51 -18.75 6.56
N LEU A 193 -8.80 -18.93 5.26
CA LEU A 193 -8.16 -18.13 4.22
C LEU A 193 -8.68 -16.68 4.23
N SER A 194 -7.73 -15.74 4.20
CA SER A 194 -8.00 -14.33 4.00
C SER A 194 -8.50 -14.03 2.58
N PHE A 195 -9.07 -12.83 2.38
CA PHE A 195 -9.50 -12.39 1.05
C PHE A 195 -8.37 -12.43 0.02
N THR A 196 -7.18 -11.95 0.38
CA THR A 196 -6.01 -11.89 -0.51
C THR A 196 -5.56 -13.30 -0.91
N GLU A 197 -5.51 -14.24 0.02
CA GLU A 197 -5.15 -15.63 -0.27
C GLU A 197 -6.19 -16.32 -1.15
N LEU A 198 -7.49 -16.11 -0.89
CA LEU A 198 -8.57 -16.64 -1.73
C LEU A 198 -8.48 -16.08 -3.15
N ARG A 199 -8.25 -14.78 -3.29
CA ARG A 199 -8.10 -14.10 -4.58
C ARG A 199 -6.89 -14.63 -5.35
N ASP A 200 -5.74 -14.78 -4.69
CA ASP A 200 -4.52 -15.29 -5.32
C ASP A 200 -4.72 -16.74 -5.80
N LYS A 201 -5.32 -17.60 -4.97
CA LYS A 201 -5.63 -18.98 -5.35
C LYS A 201 -6.65 -19.04 -6.51
N LEU A 202 -7.69 -18.20 -6.48
CA LEU A 202 -8.67 -18.10 -7.56
C LEU A 202 -8.01 -17.72 -8.89
N LEU A 203 -7.16 -16.69 -8.91
CA LEU A 203 -6.47 -16.26 -10.13
C LEU A 203 -5.50 -17.32 -10.62
N ALA A 204 -4.81 -18.03 -9.73
CA ALA A 204 -3.86 -19.08 -10.10
C ALA A 204 -4.50 -20.29 -10.80
N MET A 205 -5.80 -20.54 -10.62
CA MET A 205 -6.49 -21.69 -11.23
C MET A 205 -6.56 -21.61 -12.76
N ASP A 206 -6.84 -20.44 -13.32
CA ASP A 206 -6.95 -20.24 -14.76
C ASP A 206 -6.68 -18.77 -15.15
N PRO A 207 -5.44 -18.28 -14.96
CA PRO A 207 -5.10 -16.86 -15.07
C PRO A 207 -5.22 -16.31 -16.50
N LEU A 208 -5.19 -17.19 -17.50
CA LEU A 208 -5.29 -16.81 -18.92
C LEU A 208 -6.73 -16.80 -19.43
N ASN A 209 -7.69 -17.33 -18.66
CA ASN A 209 -9.10 -17.35 -19.01
C ASN A 209 -9.78 -16.06 -18.61
N LYS A 210 -10.11 -15.24 -19.61
CA LYS A 210 -10.74 -13.94 -19.42
C LYS A 210 -12.05 -14.02 -18.65
N GLU A 211 -12.93 -14.98 -18.98
CA GLU A 211 -14.22 -15.14 -18.33
C GLU A 211 -14.07 -15.51 -16.85
N HIS A 212 -13.06 -16.33 -16.53
CA HIS A 212 -12.68 -16.66 -15.16
C HIS A 212 -12.19 -15.43 -14.40
N VAL A 213 -11.24 -14.69 -14.96
CA VAL A 213 -10.71 -13.44 -14.35
C VAL A 213 -11.83 -12.41 -14.13
N ILE A 214 -12.77 -12.27 -15.07
CA ILE A 214 -13.94 -11.40 -14.90
C ILE A 214 -14.79 -11.82 -13.69
N LYS A 215 -15.01 -13.12 -13.48
CA LYS A 215 -15.76 -13.61 -12.31
C LYS A 215 -15.03 -13.31 -11.00
N VAL A 216 -13.71 -13.54 -10.96
CA VAL A 216 -12.88 -13.23 -9.78
C VAL A 216 -12.93 -11.74 -9.45
N ASN A 217 -12.75 -10.88 -10.46
CA ASN A 217 -12.78 -9.43 -10.28
C ASN A 217 -14.17 -8.93 -9.84
N LYS A 218 -15.26 -9.55 -10.31
CA LYS A 218 -16.61 -9.23 -9.82
C LYS A 218 -16.79 -9.64 -8.35
N ALA A 219 -16.29 -10.80 -7.95
CA ALA A 219 -16.33 -11.24 -6.55
C ALA A 219 -15.49 -10.32 -5.65
N GLU A 220 -14.32 -9.86 -6.12
CA GLU A 220 -13.50 -8.84 -5.47
C GLU A 220 -14.26 -7.51 -5.29
N ALA A 221 -14.98 -7.04 -6.33
CA ALA A 221 -15.77 -5.82 -6.23
C ALA A 221 -16.91 -5.94 -5.20
N GLU A 222 -17.56 -7.10 -5.10
CA GLU A 222 -18.57 -7.36 -4.06
C GLU A 222 -17.96 -7.42 -2.66
N TYR A 223 -16.80 -8.03 -2.50
CA TYR A 223 -16.05 -8.03 -1.24
C TYR A 223 -15.80 -6.59 -0.78
N TRP A 224 -15.19 -5.76 -1.63
CA TRP A 224 -14.88 -4.37 -1.26
C TRP A 224 -16.12 -3.52 -0.99
N ARG A 225 -17.25 -3.76 -1.68
CA ARG A 225 -18.52 -3.10 -1.38
C ARG A 225 -19.05 -3.44 0.02
N LYS A 226 -18.80 -4.66 0.49
CA LYS A 226 -19.24 -5.11 1.81
C LYS A 226 -18.24 -4.73 2.91
N SER A 227 -16.98 -4.53 2.54
CA SER A 227 -15.89 -4.11 3.42
C SER A 227 -15.76 -2.59 3.58
N GLU A 228 -16.70 -1.80 3.05
CA GLU A 228 -16.67 -0.34 3.23
C GLU A 228 -16.77 0.04 4.71
N GLY A 229 -16.01 1.06 5.11
CA GLY A 229 -16.05 1.54 6.47
C GLY A 229 -14.84 2.36 6.88
N TYR A 230 -14.76 2.58 8.19
CA TYR A 230 -13.71 3.37 8.81
C TYR A 230 -12.84 2.50 9.70
N ARG A 231 -11.55 2.83 9.72
CA ARG A 231 -10.57 2.27 10.67
C ARG A 231 -9.79 3.41 11.30
N VAL A 232 -9.58 3.32 12.61
CA VAL A 232 -8.75 4.28 13.36
C VAL A 232 -7.56 3.53 13.90
N GLY A 233 -6.38 4.13 13.78
CA GLY A 233 -5.15 3.57 14.32
C GLY A 233 -4.01 4.55 14.15
N TRP A 234 -2.84 4.16 14.64
CA TRP A 234 -1.66 4.99 14.49
C TRP A 234 -1.18 5.02 13.04
N SER A 235 -0.50 6.10 12.65
CA SER A 235 -0.05 6.31 11.26
C SER A 235 0.75 5.13 10.68
N ASP A 236 1.59 4.50 11.49
CA ASP A 236 2.40 3.32 11.16
C ASP A 236 1.56 2.06 10.94
N GLU A 237 0.43 1.95 11.64
CA GLU A 237 -0.49 0.82 11.53
C GLU A 237 -1.44 0.97 10.34
N ILE A 238 -1.88 2.20 10.08
CA ILE A 238 -2.85 2.54 9.03
C ILE A 238 -2.19 2.57 7.65
N LEU A 239 -1.02 3.20 7.52
CA LEU A 239 -0.40 3.41 6.21
C LEU A 239 0.41 2.21 5.71
N GLY A 240 0.92 1.37 6.61
CA GLY A 240 1.56 0.12 6.22
C GLY A 240 0.51 -0.95 5.94
N PHE A 241 0.52 -1.56 4.75
CA PHE A 241 -0.39 -2.64 4.41
C PHE A 241 0.37 -3.79 3.75
N ASP A 242 0.04 -5.02 4.12
CA ASP A 242 0.57 -6.18 3.42
C ASP A 242 -0.11 -6.27 2.03
N CYS A 243 0.69 -6.28 0.97
CA CYS A 243 0.19 -6.39 -0.41
C CYS A 243 -0.36 -7.80 -0.72
N GLY A 244 -0.28 -8.76 0.22
CA GLY A 244 -0.57 -10.16 -0.04
C GLY A 244 0.61 -10.83 -0.76
N GLY A 245 0.33 -11.86 -1.56
CA GLY A 245 1.37 -12.59 -2.29
C GLY A 245 2.17 -11.72 -3.25
N HIS A 246 3.39 -12.16 -3.58
CA HIS A 246 4.25 -11.45 -4.53
C HIS A 246 3.66 -11.48 -5.95
N GLN A 247 3.20 -10.33 -6.43
CA GLN A 247 2.80 -10.11 -7.82
C GLN A 247 3.81 -9.19 -8.52
N TRP A 248 4.14 -9.51 -9.77
CA TRP A 248 5.04 -8.65 -10.56
C TRP A 248 4.34 -7.34 -10.93
N VAL A 249 4.87 -6.21 -10.48
CA VAL A 249 4.36 -4.87 -10.79
C VAL A 249 5.41 -4.14 -11.62
N SER A 250 5.03 -3.68 -12.81
CA SER A 250 5.86 -2.84 -13.67
C SER A 250 5.00 -1.71 -14.22
N GLU A 251 5.17 -0.52 -13.65
CA GLU A 251 4.40 0.68 -13.97
C GLU A 251 5.33 1.89 -14.04
N THR A 252 4.82 3.00 -14.59
CA THR A 252 5.54 4.28 -14.66
C THR A 252 4.70 5.37 -14.00
N CYS A 253 5.30 6.07 -13.04
CA CYS A 253 4.68 7.21 -12.37
C CYS A 253 4.84 8.49 -13.20
N PHE A 254 3.75 9.19 -13.45
CA PHE A 254 3.78 10.48 -14.14
C PHE A 254 4.07 11.61 -13.13
N PRO A 255 5.01 12.52 -13.42
CA PRO A 255 5.20 13.69 -12.59
C PRO A 255 3.98 14.62 -12.72
N ALA A 256 3.48 15.11 -11.59
CA ALA A 256 2.42 16.11 -11.54
C ALA A 256 2.98 17.46 -11.08
N GLY A 257 2.67 18.52 -11.83
CA GLY A 257 3.15 19.89 -11.58
C GLY A 257 4.54 20.20 -12.16
N THR A 258 5.01 21.43 -11.97
CA THR A 258 6.31 21.89 -12.46
C THR A 258 7.44 21.58 -11.48
N LEU A 259 8.29 20.61 -11.80
CA LEU A 259 9.45 20.20 -10.99
C LEU A 259 10.39 21.37 -10.64
N THR A 260 10.58 22.31 -11.57
CA THR A 260 11.50 23.45 -11.39
C THR A 260 10.97 24.52 -10.44
N LYS A 261 9.64 24.60 -10.26
CA LYS A 261 8.96 25.55 -9.36
C LYS A 261 7.65 24.92 -8.86
N PRO A 262 7.69 24.03 -7.86
CA PRO A 262 6.48 23.43 -7.32
C PRO A 262 5.66 24.49 -6.58
N SER A 263 4.55 24.92 -7.17
CA SER A 263 3.67 25.96 -6.58
C SER A 263 2.44 25.39 -5.89
N MET A 264 2.25 24.06 -5.94
CA MET A 264 1.08 23.35 -5.41
C MET A 264 -0.27 23.84 -5.96
N LYS A 265 -0.27 24.63 -7.05
CA LYS A 265 -1.49 25.18 -7.67
C LYS A 265 -2.33 24.12 -8.37
N ASP A 266 -1.69 23.00 -8.72
CA ASP A 266 -2.30 21.86 -9.38
C ASP A 266 -3.03 20.92 -8.40
N LEU A 267 -2.87 21.17 -7.08
CA LEU A 267 -3.65 20.56 -6.00
C LEU A 267 -4.87 21.43 -5.66
#